data_AF-A0A5J4N2U0-F1
#
_entry.id   AF-A0A5J4N2U0-F1
#
_cell.length_a   1.000
_cell.length_b   1.000
_cell.length_c   1.000
_cell.angle_alpha   90.00
_cell.angle_beta   90.00
_cell.angle_gamma   90.00
#
_symmetry.space_group_name_H-M   'P 1'
#
loop_
_entity.id
_entity.type
_entity.pdbx_description
1 polymer ?
#
loop_
_entity_poly.entity_id
_entity_poly.type
_entity_poly.pdbx_seq_one_letter_code
_entity_poly.pdbx_strand_id
1 'polypeptide(L)' 'MSNSRKFFVGGNWKMNGSKEKNANLIHTLSSAEIDPNTEVVVAPPSIFLLDVREKLDHRFQ' A
#
# COMPACT_ATOMS: atom_id res chain seq x y z
N MET A 1 -20.33 23.95 1.18
CA MET A 1 -19.73 22.60 1.10
C MET A 1 -18.42 22.66 1.83
N SER A 2 -18.20 21.90 2.91
CA SER A 2 -16.85 21.81 3.48
C SER A 2 -15.96 21.18 2.41
N ASN A 3 -14.84 21.82 2.09
CA ASN A 3 -13.80 21.18 1.27
C ASN A 3 -13.19 20.06 2.11
N SER A 4 -13.85 18.91 2.09
CA SER A 4 -13.42 17.70 2.78
C SER A 4 -12.19 17.15 2.06
N ARG A 5 -11.04 17.15 2.75
CA ARG A 5 -9.85 16.46 2.25
C ARG A 5 -10.12 14.96 2.27
N LYS A 6 -9.71 14.26 1.22
CA LYS A 6 -9.76 12.79 1.19
C LYS A 6 -8.93 12.25 2.36
N PHE A 7 -9.47 11.28 3.09
CA PHE A 7 -8.74 10.63 4.16
C PHE A 7 -7.57 9.83 3.55
N PHE A 8 -6.38 9.96 4.12
CA PHE A 8 -5.16 9.45 3.52
C PHE A 8 -4.34 8.67 4.54
N VAL A 9 -3.87 7.48 4.17
CA VAL A 9 -3.05 6.61 5.01
C VAL A 9 -1.80 6.18 4.23
N GLY A 10 -0.63 6.47 4.79
CA GLY A 10 0.67 6.09 4.23
C GLY A 10 1.34 4.97 5.02
N GLY A 11 1.68 3.87 4.36
CA GLY A 11 2.45 2.76 4.91
C GLY A 11 3.92 2.81 4.49
N ASN A 12 4.76 3.50 5.27
CA ASN A 12 6.21 3.55 5.03
C ASN A 12 6.93 2.34 5.63
N TRP A 13 7.40 1.43 4.79
CA TRP A 13 8.10 0.21 5.22
C TRP A 13 9.54 0.50 5.64
N LYS A 14 10.05 1.70 5.34
CA LYS A 14 11.43 2.15 5.64
C LYS A 14 12.43 1.16 5.02
N MET A 15 13.44 0.74 5.78
CA MET A 15 14.42 -0.27 5.37
C MET A 15 14.01 -1.67 5.86
N ASN A 16 12.74 -2.04 5.72
CA ASN A 16 12.24 -3.35 6.10
C ASN A 16 11.59 -4.05 4.91
N GLY A 17 11.94 -5.32 4.71
CA GLY A 17 11.31 -6.15 3.69
C GLY A 17 12.21 -7.29 3.21
N SER A 18 11.58 -8.36 2.77
CA SER A 18 12.15 -9.43 1.95
C SER A 18 11.07 -9.86 0.96
N LYS A 19 11.41 -10.56 -0.13
CA LYS A 19 10.40 -11.01 -1.11
C LYS A 19 9.24 -11.77 -0.44
N GLU A 20 9.55 -12.65 0.52
CA GLU A 20 8.56 -13.40 1.27
C GLU A 20 7.69 -12.51 2.17
N LYS A 21 8.32 -11.65 3.00
CA LYS A 21 7.58 -10.76 3.91
C LYS A 21 6.69 -9.79 3.14
N ASN A 22 7.19 -9.27 2.02
CA ASN A 22 6.45 -8.35 1.18
C ASN A 22 5.26 -9.04 0.50
N ALA A 23 5.43 -10.28 0.01
CA ALA A 23 4.33 -11.06 -0.55
C ALA A 23 3.20 -11.29 0.46
N ASN A 24 3.56 -11.64 1.70
CA ASN A 24 2.58 -11.80 2.78
C ASN A 24 1.85 -10.49 3.08
N LEU A 25 2.58 -9.37 3.18
CA LEU A 25 1.99 -8.06 3.45
C LEU A 25 1.06 -7.60 2.31
N ILE A 26 1.47 -7.80 1.06
CA ILE A 26 0.65 -7.51 -0.13
C ILE A 26 -0.63 -8.35 -0.12
N HIS A 27 -0.54 -9.63 0.22
CA HIS A 27 -1.72 -10.50 0.33
C HIS A 27 -2.68 -10.00 1.41
N THR A 28 -2.18 -9.63 2.60
CA THR A 28 -3.01 -9.04 3.65
C THR A 28 -3.68 -7.75 3.20
N LEU A 29 -2.96 -6.84 2.54
CA LEU A 29 -3.53 -5.57 2.05
C LEU A 29 -4.56 -5.78 0.94
N SER A 30 -4.31 -6.71 0.03
CA SER A 30 -5.22 -6.99 -1.10
C SER A 30 -6.50 -7.68 -0.66
N SER A 31 -6.45 -8.48 0.41
CA SER A 31 -7.62 -9.14 1.00
C SER A 31 -8.39 -8.27 2.01
N ALA A 32 -7.85 -7.12 2.41
CA ALA A 32 -8.49 -6.24 3.38
C ALA A 32 -9.71 -5.51 2.79
N GLU A 33 -10.75 -5.35 3.59
CA GLU A 33 -11.84 -4.40 3.31
C GLU A 33 -11.40 -3.01 3.78
N ILE A 34 -11.35 -2.07 2.84
CA ILE A 34 -10.91 -0.70 3.08
C ILE A 34 -12.03 0.24 2.68
N ASP A 35 -12.25 1.30 3.46
CA ASP A 35 -13.19 2.36 3.11
C ASP A 35 -12.82 2.94 1.72
N PRO A 36 -13.73 2.90 0.73
CA PRO A 36 -13.46 3.39 -0.62
C PRO A 36 -13.14 4.90 -0.67
N ASN A 37 -13.45 5.66 0.39
CA ASN A 37 -13.11 7.08 0.51
C ASN A 37 -11.69 7.32 1.07
N THR A 38 -10.97 6.27 1.44
CA THR A 38 -9.58 6.36 1.92
C THR A 38 -8.60 6.17 0.76
N GLU A 39 -7.64 7.07 0.65
CA GLU A 39 -6.46 6.87 -0.18
C GLU A 39 -5.37 6.19 0.62
N VAL A 40 -4.86 5.07 0.10
CA VAL A 40 -3.82 4.29 0.75
C VAL A 40 -2.61 4.17 -0.15
N VAL A 41 -1.45 4.53 0.41
CA VAL A 41 -0.17 4.53 -0.30
C VAL A 41 0.83 3.66 0.46
N VAL A 42 1.62 2.86 -0.25
CA VAL A 42 2.72 2.09 0.35
C VAL A 42 4.07 2.58 -0.15
N ALA A 43 5.05 2.64 0.75
CA ALA A 43 6.42 3.03 0.42
C ALA A 43 7.39 1.91 0.83
N PRO A 44 7.63 0.92 -0.06
CA PRO A 44 8.62 -0.14 0.16
C PRO A 44 10.07 0.37 -0.03
N PRO A 45 11.09 -0.37 0.45
CA PRO A 45 12.47 -0.14 0.04
C PRO A 45 12.60 -0.16 -1.50
N SER A 46 13.46 0.70 -2.05
CA SER A 46 13.53 0.97 -3.50
C SER A 46 13.75 -0.28 -4.36
N ILE A 47 14.52 -1.25 -3.86
CA ILE A 47 14.81 -2.52 -4.55
C ILE A 47 13.55 -3.39 -4.79
N PHE A 48 12.46 -3.14 -4.06
CA PHE A 48 11.21 -3.88 -4.17
C PHE A 48 10.12 -3.09 -4.91
N LEU A 49 10.37 -1.84 -5.35
CA LEU A 49 9.34 -0.98 -5.92
C LEU A 49 8.59 -1.62 -7.09
N LEU A 50 9.32 -2.18 -8.06
CA LEU A 50 8.73 -2.80 -9.24
C LEU A 50 7.93 -4.06 -8.88
N ASP A 51 8.50 -4.93 -8.04
CA ASP A 51 7.85 -6.18 -7.60
C ASP A 51 6.57 -5.91 -6.80
N VAL A 52 6.59 -4.89 -5.93
CA VAL A 52 5.42 -4.46 -5.15
C VAL A 52 4.37 -3.84 -6.08
N ARG A 53 4.75 -2.96 -7.01
CA ARG A 53 3.81 -2.31 -7.94
C ARG A 53 3.12 -3.31 -8.87
N GLU A 54 3.81 -4.36 -9.28
CA GLU A 54 3.27 -5.43 -10.14
C GLU A 54 2.25 -6.31 -9.38
N LYS A 55 2.50 -6.60 -8.10
CA LYS A 55 1.70 -7.55 -7.31
C LYS A 55 0.60 -6.91 -6.46
N LEU A 56 0.75 -5.63 -6.11
CA LEU A 56 -0.21 -4.93 -5.28
C LEU A 56 -1.41 -4.47 -6.11
N ASP A 57 -2.61 -4.67 -5.56
CA ASP A 57 -3.86 -4.22 -6.14
C ASP A 57 -3.78 -2.75 -6.58
N HIS A 58 -4.30 -2.46 -7.79
CA HIS A 58 -4.31 -1.13 -8.39
C HIS A 58 -5.08 -0.08 -7.60
N ARG A 59 -5.91 -0.48 -6.62
CA ARG A 59 -6.56 0.44 -5.68
C ARG A 59 -5.57 1.15 -4.73
N PHE A 60 -4.38 0.60 -4.54
CA PHE A 60 -3.29 1.21 -3.77
C PHE A 60 -2.31 1.96 -4.66
N GLN A 61 -1.76 3.06 -4.14
CA GLN A 61 -0.67 3.80 -4.79
C GLN A 61 0.70 3.30 -4.34
#